data_AF-A0A6B7GDW3-F1
#
_entry.id   AF-A0A6B7GDW3-F1
#
_cell.length_a   1.000
_cell.length_b   1.000
_cell.length_c   1.000
_cell.angle_alpha   90.00
_cell.angle_beta   90.00
_cell.angle_gamma   90.00
#
_symmetry.space_group_name_H-M   'P 1'
#
loop_
_entity.id
_entity.type
_entity.pdbx_description
1 polymer ?
#
loop_
_entity_poly.entity_id
_entity_poly.type
_entity_poly.pdbx_seq_one_letter_code
_entity_poly.pdbx_strand_id
1 'polypeptide(L)'
;GKDEAKAVLTHEKFKDLFNDKTTAGYVKEILTSDKFKKLFEDNTKAGYVKEILTNDTAKEILTDQTAKEVLKDSTAKDILKDTNAAALLKDSTAKEILKCDKFKDAITGTGKDELKYILTSNEFKSLFEDKKSAEAVKAIFTDTKFKTLLETCKNNPNNTQALANALDELKALITCGSGDHATKLKDFGSALCT
;
A
#
# COMPACT_ATOMS: atom_id res chain seq x y z
N GLY A 1 16.89 23.91 -22.17
CA GLY A 1 18.26 23.60 -21.78
C GLY A 1 18.97 24.83 -21.27
N LYS A 2 19.24 25.80 -22.15
CA LYS A 2 20.09 26.96 -21.84
C LYS A 2 19.56 27.84 -20.70
N ASP A 3 18.26 28.13 -20.67
CA ASP A 3 17.67 28.98 -19.65
C ASP A 3 17.57 28.27 -18.29
N GLU A 4 17.26 26.98 -18.29
CA GLU A 4 17.26 26.14 -17.08
C GLU A 4 18.68 25.97 -16.52
N ALA A 5 19.67 25.73 -17.37
CA ALA A 5 21.08 25.68 -16.98
C ALA A 5 21.52 27.00 -16.37
N LYS A 6 21.17 28.13 -17.00
CA LYS A 6 21.45 29.46 -16.46
C LYS A 6 20.82 29.62 -15.08
N ALA A 7 19.55 29.24 -14.90
CA ALA A 7 18.85 29.36 -13.62
C ALA A 7 19.55 28.56 -12.50
N VAL A 8 19.99 27.33 -12.78
CA VAL A 8 20.76 26.51 -11.82
C VAL A 8 22.09 27.19 -11.48
N LEU A 9 22.86 27.59 -12.49
CA LEU A 9 24.19 28.15 -12.31
C LEU A 9 24.18 29.50 -11.58
N THR A 10 23.08 30.27 -11.68
CA THR A 10 22.91 31.55 -10.98
C THR A 10 22.22 31.42 -9.62
N HIS A 11 21.77 30.22 -9.24
CA HIS A 11 21.15 30.01 -7.94
C HIS A 11 22.17 30.22 -6.82
N GLU A 12 21.80 30.91 -5.75
CA GLU A 12 22.69 31.34 -4.65
C GLU A 12 23.55 30.18 -4.11
N LYS A 13 22.90 29.07 -3.73
CA LYS A 13 23.57 27.85 -3.25
C LYS A 13 24.57 27.25 -4.26
N PHE A 14 24.34 27.39 -5.57
CA PHE A 14 25.25 26.88 -6.58
C PHE A 14 26.42 27.84 -6.81
N LYS A 15 26.16 29.15 -6.73
CA LYS A 15 27.16 30.21 -6.82
C LYS A 15 28.20 30.08 -5.71
N ASP A 16 27.77 29.74 -4.49
CA ASP A 16 28.67 29.58 -3.34
C ASP A 16 29.71 28.46 -3.51
N LEU A 17 29.44 27.48 -4.38
CA LEU A 17 30.39 26.39 -4.68
C LEU A 17 31.67 26.88 -5.38
N PHE A 18 31.66 28.10 -5.93
CA PHE A 18 32.82 28.72 -6.56
C PHE A 18 33.65 29.61 -5.62
N ASN A 19 33.21 29.78 -4.36
CA ASN A 19 33.93 30.60 -3.37
C ASN A 19 35.21 29.89 -2.86
N ASP A 20 35.26 28.56 -2.93
CA ASP A 20 36.44 27.77 -2.60
C ASP A 20 37.13 27.24 -3.87
N LYS A 21 38.44 27.43 -4.00
CA LYS A 21 39.21 27.10 -5.22
C LYS A 21 39.23 25.59 -5.51
N THR A 22 39.27 24.76 -4.47
CA THR A 22 39.30 23.30 -4.61
C THR A 22 37.94 22.79 -5.10
N THR A 23 36.87 23.23 -4.44
CA THR A 23 35.47 22.92 -4.78
C THR A 23 35.13 23.42 -6.18
N ALA A 24 35.54 24.64 -6.53
CA ALA A 24 35.37 25.21 -7.87
C ALA A 24 36.04 24.33 -8.94
N GLY A 25 37.19 23.72 -8.64
CA GLY A 25 37.87 22.76 -9.52
C GLY A 25 37.01 21.53 -9.82
N TYR A 26 36.47 20.89 -8.78
CA TYR A 26 35.59 19.72 -8.93
C TYR A 26 34.27 20.08 -9.65
N VAL A 27 33.66 21.21 -9.31
CA VAL A 27 32.42 21.66 -9.98
C VAL A 27 32.69 21.92 -11.47
N LYS A 28 33.82 22.53 -11.81
CA LYS A 28 34.21 22.75 -13.21
C LYS A 28 34.34 21.44 -13.97
N GLU A 29 34.97 20.42 -13.38
CA GLU A 29 35.08 19.09 -13.98
C GLU A 29 33.71 18.43 -14.22
N ILE A 30 32.79 18.54 -13.26
CA ILE A 30 31.43 18.02 -13.40
C ILE A 30 30.68 18.75 -14.53
N LEU A 31 30.70 20.08 -14.52
CA LEU A 31 30.00 20.92 -15.50
C LEU A 31 30.52 20.72 -16.94
N THR A 32 31.81 20.40 -17.09
CA THR A 32 32.40 20.12 -18.41
C THR A 32 32.28 18.67 -18.83
N SER A 33 31.84 17.77 -17.96
CA SER A 33 31.61 16.37 -18.31
C SER A 33 30.48 16.21 -19.33
N ASP A 34 30.66 15.30 -20.29
CA ASP A 34 29.64 15.07 -21.33
C ASP A 34 28.36 14.46 -20.75
N LYS A 35 28.46 13.68 -19.67
CA LYS A 35 27.29 13.16 -18.96
C LYS A 35 26.42 14.28 -18.39
N PHE A 36 27.03 15.30 -17.78
CA PHE A 36 26.30 16.43 -17.23
C PHE A 36 25.69 17.30 -18.33
N LYS A 37 26.44 17.60 -19.40
CA LYS A 37 25.91 18.37 -20.55
C LYS A 37 24.66 17.73 -21.16
N LYS A 38 24.67 16.40 -21.33
CA LYS A 38 23.53 15.63 -21.84
C LYS A 38 22.23 15.81 -21.04
N LEU A 39 22.31 16.21 -19.77
CA LEU A 39 21.13 16.49 -18.95
C LEU A 39 20.36 17.74 -19.41
N PHE A 40 21.01 18.64 -20.16
CA PHE A 40 20.43 19.91 -20.61
C PHE A 40 20.16 19.97 -22.12
N GLU A 41 20.50 18.92 -22.87
CA GLU A 41 20.22 18.81 -24.32
C GLU A 41 18.72 18.73 -24.63
N ASP A 42 17.95 18.19 -23.69
CA ASP A 42 16.49 18.06 -23.76
C ASP A 42 15.85 19.08 -22.80
N ASN A 43 14.94 19.92 -23.29
CA ASN A 43 14.31 20.96 -22.49
C ASN A 43 13.50 20.40 -21.31
N THR A 44 12.81 19.27 -21.49
CA THR A 44 12.04 18.63 -20.44
C THR A 44 12.95 18.07 -19.34
N LYS A 45 14.04 17.38 -19.73
CA LYS A 45 15.05 16.90 -18.78
C LYS A 45 15.74 18.05 -18.06
N ALA A 46 16.07 19.12 -18.78
CA ALA A 46 16.66 20.33 -18.21
C ALA A 46 15.76 20.95 -17.13
N GLY A 47 14.44 20.96 -17.38
CA GLY A 47 13.43 21.40 -16.41
C GLY A 47 13.48 20.58 -15.12
N TYR A 48 13.49 19.25 -15.22
CA TYR A 48 13.60 18.37 -14.04
C TYR A 48 14.91 18.56 -13.29
N VAL A 49 16.03 18.72 -14.00
CA VAL A 49 17.34 18.96 -13.37
C VAL A 49 17.34 20.27 -12.60
N LYS A 50 16.76 21.33 -13.16
CA LYS A 50 16.58 22.61 -12.46
C LYS A 50 15.73 22.43 -11.19
N GLU A 51 14.58 21.77 -11.31
CA GLU A 51 13.70 21.52 -10.17
C GLU A 51 14.43 20.75 -9.06
N ILE A 52 15.12 19.65 -9.40
CA ILE A 52 15.86 18.82 -8.45
C ILE A 52 17.01 19.59 -7.78
N LEU A 53 17.84 20.31 -8.55
CA LEU A 53 19.03 20.99 -8.00
C LEU A 53 18.68 22.23 -7.17
N THR A 54 17.49 22.79 -7.35
CA THR A 54 17.03 23.96 -6.58
C THR A 54 16.09 23.59 -5.42
N ASN A 55 15.51 22.38 -5.42
CA ASN A 55 14.65 21.88 -4.37
C ASN A 55 15.45 21.25 -3.21
N ASP A 56 15.25 21.74 -1.98
CA ASP A 56 15.98 21.25 -0.81
C ASP A 56 15.58 19.84 -0.37
N THR A 57 14.30 19.48 -0.49
CA THR A 57 13.82 18.11 -0.22
C THR A 57 14.44 17.12 -1.22
N ALA A 58 14.55 17.50 -2.49
CA ALA A 58 15.20 16.65 -3.49
C ALA A 58 16.68 16.43 -3.17
N LYS A 59 17.39 17.44 -2.63
CA LYS A 59 18.77 17.28 -2.17
C LYS A 59 18.88 16.32 -1.00
N GLU A 60 18.01 16.44 -0.01
CA GLU A 60 17.97 15.54 1.15
C GLU A 60 17.83 14.07 0.69
N ILE A 61 16.88 13.81 -0.21
CA ILE A 61 16.66 12.51 -0.86
C ILE A 61 17.91 12.05 -1.64
N LEU A 62 18.56 12.94 -2.40
CA LEU A 62 19.78 12.63 -3.15
C LEU A 62 21.03 12.48 -2.28
N THR A 63 20.94 12.75 -0.97
CA THR A 63 22.01 12.48 -0.02
C THR A 63 21.73 11.24 0.83
N ASP A 64 20.46 10.92 1.09
CA ASP A 64 20.04 9.75 1.84
C ASP A 64 20.38 8.43 1.09
N GLN A 65 21.09 7.54 1.77
CA GLN A 65 21.56 6.29 1.16
C GLN A 65 20.41 5.32 0.87
N THR A 66 19.40 5.28 1.73
CA THR A 66 18.23 4.40 1.54
C THR A 66 17.42 4.85 0.34
N ALA A 67 17.16 6.16 0.23
CA ALA A 67 16.45 6.75 -0.88
C ALA A 67 17.19 6.55 -2.20
N LYS A 68 18.53 6.65 -2.23
CA LYS A 68 19.33 6.31 -3.42
C LYS A 68 19.14 4.87 -3.87
N GLU A 69 19.16 3.91 -2.95
CA GLU A 69 18.96 2.50 -3.30
C GLU A 69 17.54 2.25 -3.82
N VAL A 70 16.52 2.84 -3.18
CA VAL A 70 15.13 2.81 -3.67
C VAL A 70 15.02 3.41 -5.09
N LEU A 71 15.70 4.53 -5.37
CA LEU A 71 15.72 5.15 -6.70
C LEU A 71 16.55 4.36 -7.73
N LYS A 72 17.34 3.37 -7.33
CA LYS A 72 18.01 2.46 -8.28
C LYS A 72 17.11 1.30 -8.65
N ASP A 73 16.36 0.77 -7.69
CA ASP A 73 15.44 -0.35 -7.88
C ASP A 73 14.36 -0.05 -8.95
N SER A 74 14.26 -0.90 -9.97
CA SER A 74 13.31 -0.72 -11.07
C SER A 74 11.87 -0.88 -10.64
N THR A 75 11.60 -1.79 -9.70
CA THR A 75 10.26 -2.05 -9.17
C THR A 75 9.77 -0.85 -8.38
N ALA A 76 10.62 -0.29 -7.52
CA ALA A 76 10.32 0.92 -6.75
C ALA A 76 10.08 2.13 -7.68
N LYS A 77 10.88 2.28 -8.76
CA LYS A 77 10.62 3.31 -9.77
C LYS A 77 9.25 3.19 -10.41
N ASP A 78 8.82 1.98 -10.75
CA ASP A 78 7.52 1.76 -11.37
C ASP A 78 6.38 2.00 -10.38
N ILE A 79 6.54 1.58 -9.11
CA ILE A 79 5.61 1.90 -8.01
C ILE A 79 5.50 3.42 -7.81
N LEU A 80 6.60 4.18 -7.86
CA LEU A 80 6.57 5.64 -7.68
C LEU A 80 5.90 6.39 -8.84
N LYS A 81 5.78 5.77 -10.02
CA LYS A 81 5.03 6.32 -11.17
C LYS A 81 3.56 5.91 -11.16
N ASP A 82 3.22 4.80 -10.51
CA ASP A 82 1.84 4.36 -10.38
C ASP A 82 1.06 5.35 -9.51
N THR A 83 0.02 5.95 -10.07
CA THR A 83 -0.73 7.02 -9.41
C THR A 83 -1.48 6.51 -8.18
N ASN A 84 -1.94 5.25 -8.19
CA ASN A 84 -2.64 4.65 -7.05
C ASN A 84 -1.64 4.37 -5.91
N ALA A 85 -0.48 3.80 -6.22
CA ALA A 85 0.57 3.60 -5.25
C ALA A 85 1.08 4.93 -4.67
N ALA A 86 1.26 5.96 -5.50
CA ALA A 86 1.64 7.30 -5.05
C ALA A 86 0.58 7.92 -4.11
N ALA A 87 -0.71 7.69 -4.36
CA ALA A 87 -1.79 8.12 -3.48
C ALA A 87 -1.75 7.36 -2.14
N LEU A 88 -1.58 6.03 -2.16
CA LEU A 88 -1.42 5.20 -0.95
C LEU A 88 -0.21 5.62 -0.12
N LEU A 89 0.91 5.98 -0.77
CA LEU A 89 2.12 6.49 -0.11
C LEU A 89 1.99 7.93 0.39
N LYS A 90 0.85 8.61 0.21
CA LYS A 90 0.54 9.89 0.85
C LYS A 90 -0.41 9.71 2.02
N ASP A 91 -1.31 8.73 1.94
CA ASP A 91 -2.28 8.40 2.98
C ASP A 91 -1.59 7.81 4.24
N SER A 92 -1.81 8.43 5.40
CA SER A 92 -1.18 8.00 6.66
C SER A 92 -1.70 6.65 7.14
N THR A 93 -2.99 6.37 6.94
CA THR A 93 -3.61 5.11 7.36
C THR A 93 -3.10 3.94 6.51
N ALA A 94 -3.01 4.13 5.19
CA ALA A 94 -2.43 3.15 4.29
C ALA A 94 -0.96 2.85 4.65
N LYS A 95 -0.16 3.88 4.99
CA LYS A 95 1.21 3.69 5.48
C LYS A 95 1.29 2.84 6.73
N GLU A 96 0.40 3.07 7.70
CA GLU A 96 0.36 2.27 8.93
C GLU A 96 -0.03 0.82 8.64
N ILE A 97 -1.01 0.59 7.77
CA ILE A 97 -1.43 -0.75 7.34
C ILE A 97 -0.28 -1.49 6.63
N LEU A 98 0.45 -0.82 5.74
CA LEU A 98 1.59 -1.42 5.02
C LEU A 98 2.78 -1.77 5.93
N LYS A 99 2.87 -1.15 7.11
CA LYS A 99 3.85 -1.47 8.15
C LYS A 99 3.37 -2.59 9.08
N CYS A 100 2.10 -3.00 9.01
CA CYS A 100 1.55 -4.05 9.85
C CYS A 100 2.05 -5.42 9.36
N ASP A 101 2.87 -6.10 10.18
CA ASP A 101 3.39 -7.43 9.84
C ASP A 101 2.26 -8.44 9.56
N LYS A 102 1.17 -8.38 10.33
CA LYS A 102 -0.01 -9.25 10.10
C LYS A 102 -0.63 -9.05 8.72
N PHE A 103 -0.68 -7.80 8.23
CA PHE A 103 -1.20 -7.51 6.90
C PHE A 103 -0.23 -8.02 5.83
N LYS A 104 1.08 -7.79 6.02
CA LYS A 104 2.13 -8.33 5.15
C LYS A 104 2.06 -9.85 5.04
N ASP A 105 1.95 -10.55 6.17
CA ASP A 105 1.82 -12.00 6.23
C ASP A 105 0.56 -12.46 5.50
N ALA A 106 -0.56 -11.76 5.68
CA ALA A 106 -1.82 -12.10 5.02
C ALA A 106 -1.74 -11.98 3.49
N ILE A 107 -1.06 -10.95 2.96
CA ILE A 107 -0.95 -10.72 1.49
C ILE A 107 0.20 -11.49 0.83
N THR A 108 1.09 -12.10 1.61
CA THR A 108 2.20 -12.93 1.09
C THR A 108 2.06 -14.42 1.40
N GLY A 109 1.16 -14.78 2.32
CA GLY A 109 0.88 -16.15 2.73
C GLY A 109 0.10 -16.98 1.71
N THR A 110 -0.23 -18.21 2.10
CA THR A 110 -0.91 -19.19 1.24
C THR A 110 -2.33 -18.80 0.85
N GLY A 111 -3.05 -18.03 1.69
CA GLY A 111 -4.41 -17.56 1.42
C GLY A 111 -4.50 -16.22 0.69
N LYS A 112 -3.42 -15.74 0.07
CA LYS A 112 -3.34 -14.41 -0.53
C LYS A 112 -4.32 -14.21 -1.69
N ASP A 113 -4.59 -15.27 -2.47
CA ASP A 113 -5.44 -15.18 -3.65
C ASP A 113 -6.92 -15.14 -3.24
N GLU A 114 -7.30 -15.88 -2.20
CA GLU A 114 -8.62 -15.79 -1.57
C GLU A 114 -8.82 -14.43 -0.92
N LEU A 115 -7.82 -13.91 -0.19
CA LEU A 115 -7.87 -12.57 0.38
C LEU A 115 -8.03 -11.50 -0.70
N LYS A 116 -7.28 -11.61 -1.80
CA LYS A 116 -7.40 -10.73 -2.96
C LYS A 116 -8.82 -10.78 -3.53
N TYR A 117 -9.39 -11.97 -3.71
CA TYR A 117 -10.76 -12.13 -4.18
C TYR A 117 -11.76 -11.42 -3.26
N ILE A 118 -11.66 -11.63 -1.95
CA ILE A 118 -12.52 -10.96 -0.95
C ILE A 118 -12.39 -9.44 -1.06
N LEU A 119 -11.18 -8.90 -1.02
CA LEU A 119 -10.92 -7.46 -1.02
C LEU A 119 -11.31 -6.76 -2.33
N THR A 120 -11.40 -7.51 -3.44
CA THR A 120 -11.82 -6.98 -4.75
C THR A 120 -13.30 -7.19 -5.05
N SER A 121 -14.03 -7.93 -4.21
CA SER A 121 -15.47 -8.12 -4.36
C SER A 121 -16.25 -6.85 -4.01
N ASN A 122 -17.32 -6.57 -4.77
CA ASN A 122 -18.18 -5.41 -4.53
C ASN A 122 -18.98 -5.60 -3.23
N GLU A 123 -19.36 -6.84 -2.92
CA GLU A 123 -20.10 -7.21 -1.72
C GLU A 123 -19.29 -6.86 -0.48
N PHE A 124 -18.01 -7.27 -0.42
CA PHE A 124 -17.14 -6.93 0.70
C PHE A 124 -16.94 -5.41 0.82
N LYS A 125 -16.71 -4.72 -0.31
CA LYS A 125 -16.54 -3.26 -0.31
C LYS A 125 -17.77 -2.55 0.27
N SER A 126 -18.97 -2.97 -0.13
CA SER A 126 -20.24 -2.35 0.32
C SER A 126 -20.44 -2.41 1.83
N LEU A 127 -19.86 -3.41 2.52
CA LEU A 127 -19.95 -3.53 3.98
C LEU A 127 -19.27 -2.37 4.74
N PHE A 128 -18.40 -1.61 4.07
CA PHE A 128 -17.65 -0.51 4.67
C PHE A 128 -18.00 0.87 4.08
N GLU A 129 -19.01 0.95 3.21
CA GLU A 129 -19.49 2.23 2.67
C GLU A 129 -20.30 3.04 3.70
N ASP A 130 -20.87 2.37 4.71
CA ASP A 130 -21.52 3.01 5.85
C ASP A 130 -20.93 2.58 7.20
N LYS A 131 -20.94 3.51 8.16
CA LYS A 131 -20.34 3.32 9.48
C LYS A 131 -21.02 2.21 10.30
N LYS A 132 -22.34 2.04 10.21
CA LYS A 132 -23.07 1.05 11.01
C LYS A 132 -22.76 -0.36 10.52
N SER A 133 -22.73 -0.57 9.20
CA SER A 133 -22.30 -1.85 8.62
C SER A 133 -20.85 -2.15 8.98
N ALA A 134 -19.95 -1.17 8.88
CA ALA A 134 -18.55 -1.35 9.30
C ALA A 134 -18.42 -1.71 10.80
N GLU A 135 -19.21 -1.08 11.67
CA GLU A 135 -19.26 -1.39 13.11
C GLU A 135 -19.81 -2.79 13.37
N ALA A 136 -20.83 -3.23 12.63
CA ALA A 136 -21.37 -4.58 12.71
C ALA A 136 -20.35 -5.63 12.27
N VAL A 137 -19.65 -5.39 11.15
CA VAL A 137 -18.55 -6.26 10.70
C VAL A 137 -17.46 -6.32 11.77
N LYS A 138 -17.03 -5.19 12.31
CA LYS A 138 -16.07 -5.16 13.43
C LYS A 138 -16.55 -5.99 14.62
N ALA A 139 -17.82 -5.85 15.02
CA ALA A 139 -18.38 -6.61 16.14
C ALA A 139 -18.31 -8.13 15.86
N ILE A 140 -18.70 -8.57 14.67
CA ILE A 140 -18.66 -9.98 14.26
C ILE A 140 -17.22 -10.52 14.32
N PHE A 141 -16.26 -9.84 13.68
CA PHE A 141 -14.86 -10.29 13.64
C PHE A 141 -14.14 -10.22 15.00
N THR A 142 -14.67 -9.45 15.95
CA THR A 142 -14.11 -9.36 17.30
C THR A 142 -14.85 -10.22 18.33
N ASP A 143 -16.02 -10.75 17.98
CA ASP A 143 -16.81 -11.64 18.82
C ASP A 143 -16.06 -12.94 19.13
N THR A 144 -16.08 -13.34 20.41
CA THR A 144 -15.34 -14.50 20.89
C THR A 144 -15.85 -15.81 20.30
N LYS A 145 -17.17 -15.94 20.06
CA LYS A 145 -17.74 -17.16 19.47
C LYS A 145 -17.29 -17.30 18.02
N PHE A 146 -17.29 -16.20 17.26
CA PHE A 146 -16.81 -16.22 15.88
C PHE A 146 -15.32 -16.54 15.80
N LYS A 147 -14.48 -16.00 16.70
CA LYS A 147 -13.07 -16.38 16.80
C LYS A 147 -12.87 -17.86 17.07
N THR A 148 -13.62 -18.41 18.04
CA THR A 148 -13.56 -19.85 18.37
C THR A 148 -13.93 -20.70 17.16
N LEU A 149 -14.98 -20.31 16.42
CA LEU A 149 -15.38 -20.97 15.18
C LEU A 149 -14.28 -20.93 14.12
N LEU A 150 -13.64 -19.77 13.92
CA LEU A 150 -12.52 -19.63 12.97
C LEU A 150 -11.31 -20.49 13.36
N GLU A 151 -10.98 -20.59 14.64
CA GLU A 151 -9.88 -21.44 15.15
C GLU A 151 -10.17 -22.92 14.90
N THR A 152 -11.40 -23.37 15.17
CA THR A 152 -11.85 -24.72 14.82
C THR A 152 -11.75 -24.99 13.32
N CYS A 153 -12.14 -24.02 12.48
CA CYS A 153 -12.03 -24.13 11.03
C CYS A 153 -10.57 -24.21 10.55
N LYS A 154 -9.68 -23.39 11.12
CA LYS A 154 -8.25 -23.36 10.75
C LYS A 154 -7.55 -24.70 10.97
N ASN A 155 -7.95 -25.44 12.00
CA ASN A 155 -7.29 -26.68 12.41
C ASN A 155 -7.89 -27.94 11.75
N ASN A 156 -8.88 -27.81 10.87
CA ASN A 156 -9.56 -28.96 10.26
C ASN A 156 -9.73 -28.80 8.72
N PRO A 157 -9.02 -29.59 7.89
CA PRO A 157 -8.99 -29.43 6.43
C PRO A 157 -10.30 -29.81 5.69
N ASN A 158 -11.30 -30.41 6.33
CA ASN A 158 -12.59 -30.77 5.69
C ASN A 158 -13.68 -29.68 5.84
N ASN A 159 -13.36 -28.52 6.40
CA ASN A 159 -14.35 -27.61 7.00
C ASN A 159 -14.91 -26.51 6.08
N THR A 160 -14.37 -26.28 4.87
CA THR A 160 -15.03 -25.36 3.91
C THR A 160 -16.41 -25.90 3.50
N GLN A 161 -16.52 -27.22 3.35
CA GLN A 161 -17.78 -27.89 3.04
C GLN A 161 -18.73 -27.90 4.25
N ALA A 162 -18.23 -28.16 5.46
CA ALA A 162 -19.07 -28.14 6.66
C ALA A 162 -19.53 -26.72 7.01
N LEU A 163 -18.70 -25.69 6.80
CA LEU A 163 -19.12 -24.29 6.90
C LEU A 163 -20.13 -23.91 5.81
N ALA A 164 -19.92 -24.35 4.57
CA ALA A 164 -20.89 -24.14 3.49
C ALA A 164 -22.24 -24.79 3.83
N ASN A 165 -22.23 -26.03 4.31
CA ASN A 165 -23.43 -26.74 4.76
C ASN A 165 -24.10 -26.01 5.92
N ALA A 166 -23.34 -25.53 6.91
CA ALA A 166 -23.86 -24.76 8.02
C ALA A 166 -24.49 -23.43 7.56
N LEU A 167 -23.89 -22.76 6.55
CA LEU A 167 -24.45 -21.54 5.97
C LEU A 167 -25.75 -21.83 5.19
N ASP A 168 -25.80 -22.93 4.44
CA ASP A 168 -27.01 -23.39 3.74
C ASP A 168 -28.12 -23.78 4.71
N GLU A 169 -27.78 -24.47 5.79
CA GLU A 169 -28.70 -24.77 6.88
C GLU A 169 -29.22 -23.48 7.51
N LEU A 170 -28.35 -22.53 7.87
CA LEU A 170 -28.75 -21.23 8.40
C LEU A 170 -29.67 -20.46 7.44
N LYS A 171 -29.39 -20.49 6.13
CA LYS A 171 -30.24 -19.88 5.10
C LYS A 171 -31.62 -20.54 5.05
N ALA A 172 -31.69 -21.87 5.17
CA ALA A 172 -32.94 -22.61 5.27
C ALA A 172 -33.70 -22.26 6.56
N LEU A 173 -33.00 -21.96 7.66
CA LEU A 173 -33.63 -21.53 8.92
C LEU A 173 -34.27 -20.16 8.80
N ILE A 174 -33.60 -19.20 8.16
CA ILE A 174 -34.12 -17.82 7.99
C ILE A 174 -35.34 -17.79 7.06
N THR A 175 -35.51 -18.82 6.22
CA THR A 175 -36.61 -18.93 5.25
C THR A 175 -37.69 -19.94 5.67
N CYS A 176 -37.62 -20.52 6.87
CA CYS A 176 -38.59 -21.52 7.31
C CYS A 176 -39.92 -20.89 7.77
N GLY A 177 -41.00 -21.67 7.80
CA GLY A 177 -42.32 -21.17 8.22
C GLY A 177 -42.38 -20.77 9.70
N SER A 178 -43.34 -19.91 10.07
CA SER A 178 -43.52 -19.46 11.45
C SER A 178 -43.93 -20.63 12.37
N GLY A 179 -43.04 -21.01 13.30
CA GLY A 179 -43.27 -22.06 14.30
C GLY A 179 -42.00 -22.84 14.70
N ASP A 180 -41.07 -23.03 13.77
CA ASP A 180 -39.90 -23.91 13.95
C ASP A 180 -38.57 -23.19 14.20
N HIS A 181 -38.52 -21.87 14.00
CA HIS A 181 -37.28 -21.10 14.00
C HIS A 181 -36.45 -21.28 15.26
N ALA A 182 -37.07 -21.16 16.44
CA ALA A 182 -36.35 -21.19 17.71
C ALA A 182 -35.71 -22.56 18.00
N THR A 183 -36.43 -23.65 17.72
CA THR A 183 -35.93 -25.03 17.87
C THR A 183 -34.79 -25.28 16.89
N LYS A 184 -34.99 -24.96 15.62
CA LYS A 184 -33.97 -25.21 14.60
C LYS A 184 -32.73 -24.32 14.75
N LEU A 185 -32.87 -23.07 15.21
CA LEU A 185 -31.74 -22.22 15.60
C LEU A 185 -30.96 -22.80 16.77
N LYS A 186 -31.65 -23.39 17.75
CA LYS A 186 -31.01 -24.07 18.88
C LYS A 186 -30.26 -25.32 18.43
N ASP A 187 -30.84 -26.11 17.53
CA ASP A 187 -30.21 -27.33 17.00
C ASP A 187 -28.98 -26.98 16.15
N PHE A 188 -29.09 -25.98 15.27
CA PHE A 188 -27.97 -25.44 14.51
C PHE A 188 -26.85 -24.92 15.41
N GLY A 189 -27.19 -24.12 16.43
CA GLY A 189 -26.22 -23.64 17.41
C GLY A 189 -25.56 -24.75 18.24
N SER A 190 -26.24 -25.89 18.43
CA SER A 190 -25.68 -27.06 19.12
C SER A 190 -24.72 -27.83 18.21
N ALA A 191 -25.05 -27.98 16.93
CA ALA A 191 -24.21 -28.63 15.93
C ALA A 191 -22.90 -27.88 15.65
N LEU A 192 -22.91 -26.55 15.75
CA LEU A 192 -21.69 -25.72 15.64
C LEU A 192 -20.72 -25.90 16.83
N CYS A 193 -21.18 -26.44 17.95
CA CYS A 193 -20.39 -26.59 19.18
C CYS A 193 -19.80 -28.01 19.37
N THR A 194 -20.03 -28.92 18.43
CA THR A 194 -19.58 -30.33 18.45
C THR A 194 -18.64 -30.62 17.29
#